data_AF-A0A7V0WER3-F1
#
_entry.id   AF-A0A7V0WER3-F1
#
_cell.length_a   1.000
_cell.length_b   1.000
_cell.length_c   1.000
_cell.angle_alpha   90.00
_cell.angle_beta   90.00
_cell.angle_gamma   90.00
#
_symmetry.space_group_name_H-M   'P 1'
#
loop_
_entity.id
_entity.type
_entity.pdbx_description
1 polymer ?
#
loop_
_entity_poly.entity_id
_entity_poly.type
_entity_poly.pdbx_seq_one_letter_code
_entity_poly.pdbx_strand_id
1 'polypeptide(L)'
;MNIRSYVLKKAREAKEGSRAIAKVSSGQKNNALKSMAEALLKKSRELESANKKDISAARKKGLSKAMIDRLTLTKKRINEMAQGLVEIANLPDPVGEITKM
;
A
#
# COMPACT_ATOMS: atom_id res chain seq x y z
N MET A 1 -21.51 -0.40 -16.30
CA MET A 1 -20.59 0.69 -15.90
C MET A 1 -19.37 0.61 -16.81
N ASN A 2 -19.05 1.67 -17.57
CA ASN A 2 -17.91 1.64 -18.50
C ASN A 2 -16.61 2.08 -17.81
N ILE A 3 -15.45 1.77 -18.41
CA ILE A 3 -14.12 2.10 -17.84
C ILE A 3 -14.00 3.58 -17.49
N ARG A 4 -14.48 4.47 -18.37
CA ARG A 4 -14.46 5.92 -18.13
C ARG A 4 -15.21 6.32 -16.86
N SER A 5 -16.43 5.82 -16.68
CA SER A 5 -17.25 6.10 -15.50
C SER A 5 -16.61 5.54 -14.21
N TYR A 6 -15.96 4.38 -14.28
CA TYR A 6 -15.23 3.79 -13.15
C TYR A 6 -14.04 4.63 -12.71
N VAL A 7 -13.19 5.01 -13.66
CA VAL A 7 -12.01 5.83 -13.38
C VAL A 7 -12.43 7.20 -12.83
N LEU A 8 -13.43 7.84 -13.44
CA LEU A 8 -13.94 9.13 -12.96
C LEU A 8 -14.52 9.05 -11.54
N LYS A 9 -15.21 7.96 -11.20
CA LYS A 9 -15.71 7.74 -9.84
C LYS A 9 -14.57 7.64 -8.84
N LYS A 10 -13.55 6.81 -9.14
CA LYS A 10 -12.37 6.66 -8.26
C LYS A 10 -11.57 7.96 -8.09
N ALA A 11 -11.44 8.75 -9.16
CA ALA A 11 -10.80 10.05 -9.08
C ALA A 11 -11.55 11.04 -8.17
N ARG A 12 -12.90 11.04 -8.22
CA ARG A 12 -13.72 11.88 -7.32
C ARG A 12 -13.59 11.44 -5.86
N GLU A 13 -13.71 10.14 -5.58
CA GLU A 13 -13.54 9.57 -4.24
C GLU A 13 -12.15 9.93 -3.66
N ALA A 14 -11.09 9.82 -4.47
CA ALA A 14 -9.73 10.19 -4.06
C ALA A 14 -9.58 11.70 -3.78
N LYS A 15 -10.21 12.57 -4.59
CA LYS A 15 -10.21 14.03 -4.39
C LYS A 15 -10.94 14.43 -3.12
N GLU A 16 -12.00 13.72 -2.77
CA GLU A 16 -12.73 13.93 -1.52
C GLU A 16 -11.89 13.48 -0.32
N GLY A 17 -11.31 12.28 -0.39
CA GLY A 17 -10.45 11.73 0.66
C GLY A 17 -9.19 12.55 0.93
N SER A 18 -8.58 13.15 -0.09
CA SER A 18 -7.35 13.95 0.07
C SER A 18 -7.54 15.16 0.98
N ARG A 19 -8.73 15.80 0.92
CA ARG A 19 -9.07 16.94 1.79
C ARG A 19 -9.16 16.54 3.25
N ALA A 20 -9.63 15.32 3.53
CA ALA A 20 -9.65 14.79 4.89
C ALA A 20 -8.23 14.50 5.37
N ILE A 21 -7.45 13.75 4.59
CA ILE A 21 -6.05 13.39 4.93
C ILE A 21 -5.19 14.63 5.18
N ALA A 22 -5.36 15.70 4.39
CA ALA A 22 -4.60 16.93 4.55
C ALA A 22 -4.81 17.63 5.90
N LYS A 23 -5.89 17.33 6.63
CA LYS A 23 -6.22 17.93 7.94
C LYS A 23 -5.88 17.03 9.13
N VAL A 24 -5.53 15.77 8.86
CA VAL A 24 -5.23 14.77 9.91
C VAL A 24 -3.87 15.07 10.52
N SER A 25 -3.75 14.93 11.85
CA SER A 25 -2.49 15.19 12.54
C SER A 25 -1.42 14.16 12.17
N SER A 26 -0.14 14.54 12.34
CA SER A 26 0.99 13.62 12.16
C SER A 26 0.84 12.36 13.00
N GLY A 27 0.41 12.49 14.26
CA GLY A 27 0.20 11.35 15.15
C GLY A 27 -0.86 10.37 14.63
N GLN A 28 -1.97 10.86 14.09
CA GLN A 28 -3.01 10.02 13.49
C GLN A 28 -2.50 9.31 12.21
N LYS A 29 -1.75 10.02 11.35
CA LYS A 29 -1.11 9.42 10.16
C LYS A 29 -0.13 8.31 10.56
N ASN A 30 0.72 8.58 11.55
CA ASN A 30 1.73 7.63 12.04
C ASN A 30 1.08 6.39 12.68
N ASN A 31 0.01 6.58 13.46
CA ASN A 31 -0.75 5.46 14.02
C ASN A 31 -1.39 4.60 12.93
N ALA A 32 -1.96 5.22 11.88
CA ALA A 32 -2.51 4.47 10.75
C ALA A 32 -1.44 3.62 10.05
N LEU A 33 -0.25 4.17 9.81
CA LEU A 33 0.88 3.43 9.21
C LEU A 33 1.33 2.26 10.09
N LYS A 34 1.45 2.44 11.41
CA LYS A 34 1.79 1.37 12.36
C LYS A 34 0.73 0.28 12.40
N SER A 35 -0.55 0.64 12.43
CA SER A 35 -1.65 -0.34 12.37
C SER A 35 -1.68 -1.09 11.03
N MET A 36 -1.35 -0.44 9.91
CA MET A 36 -1.19 -1.11 8.62
C MET A 36 -0.04 -2.13 8.65
N ALA A 37 1.10 -1.79 9.25
CA ALA A 37 2.24 -2.69 9.43
C ALA A 37 1.84 -3.94 10.24
N GLU A 38 1.19 -3.75 11.39
CA GLU A 38 0.67 -4.84 12.22
C GLU A 38 -0.32 -5.72 11.46
N ALA A 39 -1.23 -5.11 10.69
CA ALA A 39 -2.22 -5.84 9.91
C ALA A 39 -1.57 -6.71 8.81
N LEU A 40 -0.53 -6.21 8.14
CA LEU A 40 0.24 -6.98 7.15
C LEU A 40 0.87 -8.22 7.79
N LEU A 41 1.51 -8.05 8.96
CA LEU A 41 2.13 -9.16 9.68
C LEU A 41 1.09 -10.19 10.14
N LYS A 42 -0.01 -9.72 10.74
CA LYS A 42 -1.10 -10.57 11.24
C LYS A 42 -1.75 -11.37 10.11
N LYS A 43 -1.88 -10.79 8.92
CA LYS A 43 -2.49 -11.42 7.73
C LYS A 43 -1.49 -12.03 6.75
N SER A 44 -0.22 -12.16 7.12
CA SER A 44 0.84 -12.60 6.21
C SER A 44 0.51 -13.93 5.51
N ARG A 45 -0.01 -14.93 6.23
CA ARG A 45 -0.39 -16.23 5.64
C ARG A 45 -1.53 -16.11 4.63
N GLU A 46 -2.51 -15.25 4.89
CA GLU A 46 -3.64 -14.99 3.99
C GLU A 46 -3.14 -14.33 2.70
N LEU A 47 -2.27 -13.32 2.83
CA LEU A 47 -1.66 -12.61 1.70
C LEU A 47 -0.81 -13.55 0.83
N GLU A 48 0.03 -14.40 1.43
CA GLU A 48 0.80 -15.41 0.69
C GLU A 48 -0.11 -16.40 -0.04
N SER A 49 -1.19 -16.86 0.61
CA SER A 49 -2.16 -17.78 -0.01
C SER A 49 -2.87 -17.14 -1.20
N ALA A 50 -3.29 -15.88 -1.07
CA ALA A 50 -3.89 -15.12 -2.16
C ALA A 50 -2.89 -14.92 -3.32
N ASN A 51 -1.67 -14.48 -3.02
CA ASN A 51 -0.65 -14.24 -4.03
C ASN A 51 -0.22 -15.50 -4.79
N LYS A 52 -0.27 -16.68 -4.17
CA LYS A 52 -0.05 -17.97 -4.88
C LYS A 52 -1.06 -18.17 -6.02
N LYS A 53 -2.31 -17.73 -5.86
CA LYS A 53 -3.32 -17.79 -6.93
C LYS A 53 -2.94 -16.86 -8.07
N ASP A 54 -2.45 -15.66 -7.76
CA ASP A 54 -1.97 -14.69 -8.76
C ASP A 54 -0.75 -15.21 -9.51
N ILE A 55 0.22 -15.82 -8.81
CA ILE A 55 1.39 -16.46 -9.43
C ILE A 55 0.97 -17.59 -10.37
N SER A 56 0.01 -18.42 -9.97
CA SER A 56 -0.52 -19.50 -10.81
C SER A 56 -1.15 -18.92 -12.09
N ALA A 57 -1.97 -17.88 -11.95
CA ALA A 57 -2.57 -17.19 -13.09
C ALA A 57 -1.53 -16.52 -13.99
N ALA A 58 -0.50 -15.90 -13.42
CA ALA A 58 0.60 -15.28 -14.15
C ALA A 58 1.40 -16.30 -14.97
N ARG A 59 1.69 -17.48 -14.40
CA ARG A 59 2.34 -18.59 -15.11
C ARG A 59 1.50 -19.07 -16.29
N LYS A 60 0.18 -19.23 -16.09
CA LYS A 60 -0.74 -19.61 -17.18
C LYS A 60 -0.80 -18.56 -18.30
N LYS A 61 -0.62 -17.28 -17.96
CA LYS A 61 -0.53 -16.17 -18.92
C LYS A 61 0.85 -16.02 -19.58
N GLY A 62 1.82 -16.90 -19.29
CA GLY A 62 3.14 -16.87 -19.90
C GLY A 62 4.04 -15.73 -19.43
N LEU A 63 3.82 -15.17 -18.24
CA LEU A 63 4.70 -14.12 -17.70
C LEU A 63 6.13 -14.66 -17.49
N SER A 64 7.12 -13.79 -17.71
CA SER A 64 8.53 -14.16 -17.54
C SER A 64 8.87 -14.47 -16.08
N LYS A 65 9.93 -15.26 -15.87
CA LYS A 65 10.41 -15.61 -14.52
C LYS A 65 10.71 -14.35 -13.67
N ALA A 66 11.27 -13.30 -14.28
CA ALA A 66 11.54 -12.03 -13.61
C ALA A 66 10.26 -11.30 -13.18
N MET A 67 9.21 -11.33 -14.00
CA MET A 67 7.90 -10.76 -13.64
C MET A 67 7.23 -11.55 -12.52
N ILE A 68 7.31 -12.88 -12.57
CA ILE A 68 6.79 -13.75 -11.49
C ILE A 68 7.56 -13.50 -10.18
N ASP A 69 8.88 -13.35 -10.24
CA ASP A 69 9.66 -13.00 -9.06
C ASP A 69 9.16 -11.68 -8.46
N ARG A 70 9.03 -10.60 -9.25
CA ARG A 70 8.49 -9.31 -8.77
C ARG A 70 7.07 -9.41 -8.20
N LEU A 71 6.23 -10.30 -8.73
CA LEU A 71 4.87 -10.53 -8.25
C LEU A 71 4.83 -11.31 -6.93
N THR A 72 5.89 -12.08 -6.62
CA THR A 72 5.87 -13.01 -5.48
C THR A 72 5.91 -12.28 -4.15
N LEU A 73 4.95 -12.58 -3.27
CA LEU A 73 4.96 -12.18 -1.87
C LEU A 73 5.46 -13.34 -1.02
N THR A 74 6.55 -13.12 -0.31
CA THR A 74 7.09 -14.03 0.70
C THR A 74 6.96 -13.41 2.08
N LYS A 75 7.01 -14.22 3.13
CA LYS A 75 7.07 -13.72 4.51
C LYS A 75 8.12 -12.62 4.70
N LYS A 76 9.31 -12.81 4.10
CA LYS A 76 10.39 -11.81 4.14
C LYS A 76 9.93 -10.48 3.52
N ARG A 77 9.36 -10.50 2.32
CA ARG A 77 8.88 -9.28 1.64
C ARG A 77 7.74 -8.60 2.41
N ILE A 78 6.82 -9.38 3.00
CA ILE A 78 5.74 -8.83 3.83
C ILE A 78 6.30 -8.17 5.10
N ASN A 79 7.31 -8.79 5.74
CA ASN A 79 8.00 -8.18 6.87
C ASN A 79 8.71 -6.87 6.47
N GLU A 80 9.39 -6.86 5.32
CA GLU A 80 10.04 -5.65 4.78
C GLU A 80 9.02 -4.54 4.47
N MET A 81 7.85 -4.88 3.93
CA MET A 81 6.75 -3.93 3.71
C MET A 81 6.25 -3.33 5.03
N ALA A 82 6.03 -4.16 6.05
CA ALA A 82 5.60 -3.71 7.37
C ALA A 82 6.66 -2.81 8.02
N GLN A 83 7.94 -3.20 7.92
CA GLN A 83 9.06 -2.42 8.42
C GLN A 83 9.16 -1.05 7.73
N GLY A 84 9.02 -1.00 6.40
CA GLY A 84 9.02 0.27 5.66
C GLY A 84 7.89 1.22 6.08
N LEU A 85 6.70 0.69 6.43
CA LEU A 85 5.61 1.52 6.98
C LEU A 85 5.98 2.13 8.34
N VAL A 86 6.63 1.35 9.22
CA VAL A 86 7.09 1.83 10.53
C VAL A 86 8.20 2.87 10.37
N GLU A 87 9.13 2.66 9.43
CA GLU A 87 10.19 3.62 9.12
C GLU A 87 9.61 4.96 8.66
N ILE A 88 8.66 4.95 7.72
CA ILE A 88 7.97 6.16 7.25
C ILE A 88 7.24 6.85 8.41
N ALA A 89 6.57 6.08 9.28
CA ALA A 89 5.85 6.63 10.44
C ALA A 89 6.77 7.31 11.47
N ASN A 90 8.08 7.07 11.41
CA ASN A 90 9.07 7.67 12.28
C ASN A 90 9.77 8.89 11.65
N LEU A 91 9.54 9.16 10.36
CA LEU A 91 10.08 10.35 9.71
C LEU A 91 9.31 11.61 10.16
N PRO A 92 9.97 12.78 10.16
CA PRO A 92 9.29 14.05 10.32
C PRO A 92 8.19 14.22 9.26
N ASP A 93 7.08 14.82 9.67
CA ASP A 93 5.96 15.07 8.77
C ASP A 93 6.19 16.37 7.99
N PRO A 94 6.37 16.32 6.66
CA PRO A 94 6.66 17.52 5.87
C PRO A 94 5.44 18.41 5.66
N VAL A 95 4.24 17.95 6.02
CA VAL A 95 3.00 18.67 5.76
C VAL A 95 2.87 19.87 6.69
N GLY A 96 2.83 21.06 6.10
CA GLY A 96 2.74 22.32 6.85
C GLY A 96 4.10 22.93 7.21
N GLU A 97 5.21 22.28 6.87
CA GLU A 97 6.53 22.88 7.00
C GLU A 97 6.71 24.03 5.99
N ILE A 98 7.22 25.16 6.48
CA ILE A 98 7.65 26.28 5.64
C ILE A 98 9.11 26.02 5.29
N THR A 99 9.35 25.39 4.14
CA THR A 99 10.69 24.92 3.77
C THR A 99 11.65 26.03 3.30
N LYS A 100 11.18 27.26 3.06
CA LYS A 100 12.00 28.46 2.78
C LYS A 100 11.27 29.77 3.12
N MET A 101 12.00 30.72 3.73
CA MET A 101 11.84 32.17 3.51
C MET A 101 12.86 32.60 2.45
#